data_AF-A0A3C1LSY7-F1
#
_entry.id   AF-A0A3C1LSY7-F1
#
_cell.length_a   1.000
_cell.length_b   1.000
_cell.length_c   1.000
_cell.angle_alpha   90.00
_cell.angle_beta   90.00
_cell.angle_gamma   90.00
#
_symmetry.space_group_name_H-M   'P 1'
#
loop_
_entity.id
_entity.type
_entity.pdbx_description
1 polymer ?
#
loop_
_entity_poly.entity_id
_entity_poly.type
_entity_poly.pdbx_seq_one_letter_code
_entity_poly.pdbx_strand_id
1 'polypeptide(L)'
;MTEKKTQYYFADIDTLIPYARNSRTHSDVQVAQVAASIKEFGFLNPVIIAEDNTILAGHARVLAARKLGLSKVPCIKAESLTEAQKRAYIIADNKLSLNAGWDEDLLAVEISDLKGEAFDISLLGFDDGELEKLFRNETEANVKEDDFDIDAELEKPAMTREGDLWTIGRHRLLCGDTTIAENLDRLMKGEKANLTVTDPPYNVDYKGVAGTIRNDNMGSEEFYAFLLAAFNRMHENMASDASIYVFHADTEGLNFRKAFDEAGFHLSGCCIWKKSRLMMGHSPYQWQHEPCLFGWLKGGKHRWYSDRKQTTIWEFDKPTRNELHPTMKPVALISYCILNSSMSNTLVLDPFLGSGTTMIACQQLDRSCYGLELDPKYCDVIVNRYIELVGNTDGITVERNGTVLTYEQAKDLVERVEESA
;
A
#
# COMPACT_ATOMS: atom_id res chain seq x y z
N MET A 1 41.03 -32.72 -11.73
CA MET A 1 40.22 -33.09 -10.53
C MET A 1 39.99 -34.58 -10.59
N THR A 2 40.41 -35.34 -9.59
CA THR A 2 39.98 -36.73 -9.43
C THR A 2 38.50 -36.71 -9.01
N GLU A 3 37.65 -37.42 -9.73
CA GLU A 3 36.24 -37.62 -9.37
C GLU A 3 36.18 -38.29 -7.99
N LYS A 4 35.78 -37.56 -6.96
CA LYS A 4 35.57 -38.11 -5.62
C LYS A 4 34.12 -38.58 -5.53
N LYS A 5 33.90 -39.87 -5.24
CA LYS A 5 32.55 -40.39 -4.98
C LYS A 5 32.03 -39.82 -3.66
N THR A 6 30.94 -39.08 -3.72
CA THR A 6 30.22 -38.58 -2.56
C THR A 6 29.18 -39.60 -2.12
N GLN A 7 29.22 -40.03 -0.86
CA GLN A 7 28.23 -40.96 -0.30
C GLN A 7 27.11 -40.20 0.42
N TYR A 8 25.87 -40.51 0.05
CA TYR A 8 24.66 -40.02 0.69
C TYR A 8 24.16 -41.04 1.71
N TYR A 9 23.75 -40.59 2.89
CA TYR A 9 23.05 -41.42 3.87
C TYR A 9 22.17 -40.57 4.79
N PHE A 10 21.22 -41.22 5.47
CA PHE A 10 20.34 -40.58 6.44
C PHE A 10 20.94 -40.66 7.84
N ALA A 11 21.32 -39.51 8.40
CA ALA A 11 21.80 -39.42 9.78
C ALA A 11 20.62 -39.19 10.73
N ASP A 12 20.73 -39.75 11.94
CA ASP A 12 19.83 -39.41 13.04
C ASP A 12 20.11 -37.96 13.47
N ILE A 13 19.07 -37.15 13.51
CA ILE A 13 19.19 -35.71 13.75
C ILE A 13 19.81 -35.41 15.12
N ASP A 14 19.60 -36.28 16.11
CA ASP A 14 20.12 -36.14 17.48
C ASP A 14 21.60 -36.47 17.60
N THR A 15 22.18 -37.09 16.58
CA THR A 15 23.62 -37.37 16.51
C THR A 15 24.42 -36.25 15.84
N LEU A 16 23.75 -35.24 15.27
CA LEU A 16 24.40 -34.13 14.58
C LEU A 16 24.89 -33.06 15.57
N ILE A 17 26.14 -32.65 15.44
CA ILE A 17 26.80 -31.70 16.34
C ILE A 17 26.86 -30.33 15.67
N PRO A 18 26.18 -29.29 16.20
CA PRO A 18 26.31 -27.93 15.67
C PRO A 18 27.75 -27.43 15.80
N TYR A 19 28.33 -26.91 14.71
CA TYR A 19 29.64 -26.29 14.76
C TYR A 19 29.66 -25.09 15.73
N ALA A 20 30.45 -25.19 16.79
CA ALA A 20 30.45 -24.25 17.92
C ALA A 20 30.83 -22.80 17.56
N ARG A 21 31.56 -22.60 16.44
CA ARG A 21 32.00 -21.27 15.97
C ARG A 21 31.29 -20.86 14.67
N ASN A 22 30.06 -21.33 14.45
CA ASN A 22 29.28 -20.91 13.29
C ASN A 22 28.98 -19.42 13.39
N SER A 23 29.47 -18.63 12.43
CA SER A 23 29.28 -17.19 12.38
C SER A 23 27.95 -16.79 11.73
N ARG A 24 27.24 -17.72 11.09
CA ARG A 24 25.92 -17.45 10.48
C ARG A 24 24.82 -17.65 11.52
N THR A 25 23.98 -16.64 11.68
CA THR A 25 22.80 -16.69 12.54
C THR A 25 21.57 -17.15 11.74
N HIS A 26 20.60 -17.74 12.43
CA HIS A 26 19.35 -18.21 11.86
C HIS A 26 18.20 -17.72 12.75
N SER A 27 17.37 -16.83 12.23
CA SER A 27 16.17 -16.35 12.93
C SER A 27 15.06 -17.40 12.88
N ASP A 28 14.12 -17.35 13.82
CA ASP A 28 12.96 -18.25 13.82
C ASP A 28 12.11 -18.14 12.54
N VAL A 29 12.05 -16.93 11.96
CA VAL A 29 11.38 -16.65 10.68
C VAL A 29 12.08 -17.39 9.54
N GLN A 30 13.40 -17.26 9.43
CA GLN A 30 14.16 -17.96 8.39
C GLN A 30 14.04 -19.48 8.55
N VAL A 31 14.12 -20.00 9.78
CA VAL A 31 13.95 -21.44 10.04
C VAL A 31 12.55 -21.91 9.64
N ALA A 32 11.52 -21.09 9.85
CA ALA A 32 10.16 -21.38 9.41
C ALA A 32 10.05 -21.43 7.87
N GLN A 33 10.65 -20.48 7.14
CA GLN A 33 10.70 -20.50 5.67
C GLN A 33 11.39 -21.76 5.14
N VAL A 34 12.53 -22.14 5.72
CA VAL A 34 13.24 -23.38 5.34
C VAL A 34 12.40 -24.62 5.66
N ALA A 35 11.67 -24.64 6.77
CA ALA A 35 10.74 -25.73 7.09
C ALA A 35 9.57 -25.81 6.10
N ALA A 36 9.01 -24.68 5.68
CA ALA A 36 7.95 -24.65 4.68
C ALA A 36 8.46 -25.18 3.33
N SER A 37 9.64 -24.73 2.89
CA SER A 37 10.32 -25.24 1.69
C SER A 37 10.58 -26.75 1.75
N ILE A 38 11.08 -27.28 2.89
CA ILE A 38 11.28 -28.73 3.06
C ILE A 38 9.95 -29.50 3.02
N LYS A 39 8.88 -28.94 3.57
CA LYS A 39 7.55 -29.57 3.56
C LYS A 39 6.99 -29.67 2.13
N GLU A 40 7.22 -28.65 1.32
CA GLU A 40 6.73 -28.57 -0.06
C GLU A 40 7.59 -29.41 -1.02
N PHE A 41 8.88 -29.12 -1.09
CA PHE A 41 9.79 -29.70 -2.10
C PHE A 41 10.50 -30.97 -1.61
N GLY A 42 10.38 -31.29 -0.33
CA GLY A 42 11.19 -32.31 0.33
C GLY A 42 12.59 -31.82 0.71
N PHE A 43 13.35 -32.67 1.39
CA PHE A 43 14.71 -32.36 1.83
C PHE A 43 15.72 -32.61 0.70
N LEU A 44 15.66 -31.79 -0.35
CA LEU A 44 16.43 -31.99 -1.58
C LEU A 44 17.93 -31.70 -1.43
N ASN A 45 18.28 -30.71 -0.60
CA ASN A 45 19.67 -30.36 -0.34
C ASN A 45 20.16 -31.09 0.92
N PRO A 46 21.17 -31.96 0.85
CA PRO A 46 21.71 -32.70 2.01
C PRO A 46 22.58 -31.83 2.93
N VAL A 47 22.61 -32.14 4.22
CA VAL A 47 23.49 -31.49 5.22
C VAL A 47 24.91 -32.01 5.05
N ILE A 48 25.89 -31.11 5.02
CA ILE A 48 27.30 -31.51 4.91
C ILE A 48 27.88 -31.59 6.31
N ILE A 49 28.47 -32.73 6.66
CA ILE A 49 28.99 -33.01 7.99
C ILE A 49 30.42 -33.56 7.95
N ALA A 50 31.17 -33.35 9.03
CA ALA A 50 32.47 -33.98 9.26
C ALA A 50 32.32 -35.45 9.69
N GLU A 51 33.44 -36.17 9.86
CA GLU A 51 33.42 -37.59 10.22
C GLU A 51 32.76 -37.84 11.59
N ASP A 52 32.87 -36.88 12.51
CA ASP A 52 32.32 -36.88 13.87
C ASP A 52 30.87 -36.36 13.95
N ASN A 53 30.20 -36.21 12.80
CA ASN A 53 28.86 -35.62 12.64
C ASN A 53 28.76 -34.12 12.96
N THR A 54 29.88 -33.39 13.03
CA THR A 54 29.86 -31.92 13.11
C THR A 54 29.27 -31.32 11.83
N ILE A 55 28.25 -30.48 11.95
CA ILE A 55 27.60 -29.81 10.83
C ILE A 55 28.53 -28.75 10.25
N LEU A 56 28.93 -28.93 9.00
CA LEU A 56 29.72 -27.98 8.23
C LEU A 56 28.83 -27.02 7.41
N ALA A 57 27.75 -27.53 6.81
CA ALA A 57 26.78 -26.71 6.09
C ALA A 57 25.36 -27.27 6.22
N GLY A 58 24.37 -26.39 6.36
CA GLY A 58 22.96 -26.77 6.48
C GLY A 58 22.37 -26.69 7.89
N HIS A 59 22.92 -25.90 8.80
CA HIS A 59 22.38 -25.71 10.16
C HIS A 59 20.90 -25.30 10.15
N ALA A 60 20.49 -24.35 9.30
CA ALA A 60 19.08 -23.96 9.15
C ALA A 60 18.16 -25.13 8.75
N ARG A 61 18.65 -26.04 7.89
CA ARG A 61 17.90 -27.22 7.44
C ARG A 61 17.74 -28.24 8.57
N VAL A 62 18.75 -28.40 9.42
CA VAL A 62 18.66 -29.25 10.63
C VAL A 62 17.67 -28.65 11.63
N LEU A 63 17.73 -27.34 11.88
CA LEU A 63 16.76 -26.65 12.75
C LEU A 63 15.32 -26.78 12.20
N ALA A 64 15.13 -26.60 10.90
CA ALA A 64 13.85 -26.78 10.22
C ALA A 64 13.34 -28.22 10.32
N ALA A 65 14.20 -29.23 10.11
CA ALA A 65 13.83 -30.63 10.29
C ALA A 65 13.40 -30.97 11.72
N ARG A 66 14.08 -30.41 12.72
CA ARG A 66 13.65 -30.52 14.13
C ARG A 66 12.26 -29.93 14.32
N LYS A 67 12.00 -28.75 13.76
CA LYS A 67 10.70 -28.08 13.81
C LYS A 67 9.59 -28.90 13.13
N LEU A 68 9.91 -29.63 12.07
CA LEU A 68 9.00 -30.53 11.36
C LEU A 68 8.84 -31.91 12.03
N GLY A 69 9.59 -32.20 13.11
CA GLY A 69 9.53 -33.49 13.80
C GLY A 69 10.22 -34.64 13.04
N LEU A 70 11.15 -34.34 12.12
CA LEU A 70 11.91 -35.36 11.40
C LEU A 70 12.98 -35.97 12.31
N SER A 71 13.05 -37.30 12.37
CA SER A 71 14.07 -38.03 13.13
C SER A 71 15.37 -38.25 12.36
N LYS A 72 15.31 -38.19 11.03
CA LYS A 72 16.48 -38.37 10.15
C LYS A 72 16.54 -37.31 9.07
N VAL A 73 17.76 -36.94 8.70
CA VAL A 73 18.02 -35.98 7.60
C VAL A 73 19.07 -36.53 6.63
N PRO A 74 18.96 -36.21 5.33
CA PRO A 74 19.96 -36.62 4.35
C PRO A 74 21.27 -35.85 4.57
N CYS A 75 22.38 -36.58 4.60
CA CYS A 75 23.71 -36.06 4.86
C CYS A 75 24.75 -36.53 3.85
N ILE A 76 25.79 -35.71 3.69
CA ILE A 76 27.04 -36.02 3.01
C ILE A 76 28.18 -35.89 4.01
N LYS A 77 29.06 -36.90 4.11
CA LYS A 77 30.30 -36.82 4.89
C LYS A 77 31.44 -36.23 4.08
N ALA A 78 32.12 -35.23 4.64
CA ALA A 78 33.26 -34.55 4.05
C ALA A 78 34.61 -35.17 4.46
N GLU A 79 34.80 -36.47 4.19
CA GLU A 79 35.92 -37.29 4.70
C GLU A 79 37.33 -36.91 4.18
N SER A 80 37.41 -35.99 3.22
CA SER A 80 38.67 -35.65 2.54
C SER A 80 39.15 -34.23 2.81
N LEU A 81 38.52 -33.52 3.74
CA LEU A 81 38.90 -32.16 4.12
C LEU A 81 39.77 -32.18 5.37
N THR A 82 40.89 -31.46 5.34
CA THR A 82 41.64 -31.12 6.56
C THR A 82 40.81 -30.20 7.46
N GLU A 83 41.15 -30.13 8.76
CA GLU A 83 40.48 -29.23 9.71
C GLU A 83 40.49 -27.75 9.26
N ALA A 84 41.57 -27.31 8.63
CA ALA A 84 41.64 -25.96 8.05
C ALA A 84 40.64 -25.79 6.90
N GLN A 85 40.54 -26.78 6.01
CA GLN A 85 39.60 -26.76 4.89
C GLN A 85 38.14 -26.84 5.34
N LYS A 86 37.82 -27.63 6.39
CA LYS A 86 36.48 -27.67 6.99
C LYS A 86 36.05 -26.28 7.46
N ARG A 87 36.91 -25.59 8.23
CA ARG A 87 36.64 -24.21 8.70
C ARG A 87 36.50 -23.22 7.55
N ALA A 88 37.37 -23.31 6.54
CA ALA A 88 37.29 -22.45 5.36
C ALA A 88 36.00 -22.70 4.56
N TYR A 89 35.58 -23.95 4.43
CA TYR A 89 34.36 -24.33 3.72
C TYR A 89 33.10 -23.77 4.38
N ILE A 90 33.00 -23.83 5.71
CA ILE A 90 31.87 -23.23 6.46
C ILE A 90 31.70 -21.75 6.12
N ILE A 91 32.82 -21.01 6.04
CA ILE A 91 32.80 -19.57 5.70
C ILE A 91 32.47 -19.37 4.22
N ALA A 92 33.11 -20.14 3.35
CA ALA A 92 32.95 -20.03 1.90
C ALA A 92 31.52 -20.34 1.45
N ASP A 93 30.92 -21.44 1.92
CA ASP A 93 29.53 -21.83 1.62
C ASP A 93 28.57 -20.69 1.97
N ASN A 94 28.72 -20.10 3.16
CA ASN A 94 27.89 -19.00 3.61
C ASN A 94 28.10 -17.72 2.81
N LYS A 95 29.35 -17.34 2.50
CA LYS A 95 29.65 -16.08 1.81
C LYS A 95 29.37 -16.15 0.32
N LEU A 96 29.61 -17.30 -0.32
CA LEU A 96 29.39 -17.48 -1.76
C LEU A 96 27.91 -17.34 -2.11
N SER A 97 27.00 -17.89 -1.30
CA SER A 97 25.56 -17.68 -1.48
C SER A 97 25.15 -16.20 -1.35
N LEU A 98 25.82 -15.43 -0.50
CA LEU A 98 25.55 -13.99 -0.30
C LEU A 98 26.17 -13.09 -1.38
N ASN A 99 27.03 -13.63 -2.24
CA ASN A 99 27.68 -12.85 -3.31
C ASN A 99 26.89 -12.88 -4.62
N ALA A 100 25.92 -13.80 -4.75
CA ALA A 100 25.03 -13.85 -5.90
C ALA A 100 23.98 -12.74 -5.79
N GLY A 101 23.60 -12.17 -6.93
CA GLY A 101 22.44 -11.29 -7.07
C GLY A 101 21.43 -11.90 -8.03
N TRP A 102 20.28 -11.26 -8.14
CA TRP A 102 19.24 -11.61 -9.09
C TRP A 102 19.31 -10.72 -10.34
N ASP A 103 18.92 -11.28 -11.47
CA ASP A 103 18.36 -10.49 -12.56
C ASP A 103 16.88 -10.25 -12.19
N GLU A 104 16.55 -9.04 -11.74
CA GLU A 104 15.23 -8.74 -11.19
C GLU A 104 14.13 -8.87 -12.27
N ASP A 105 14.43 -8.59 -13.54
CA ASP A 105 13.45 -8.69 -14.62
C ASP A 105 13.10 -10.16 -14.91
N LEU A 106 14.13 -11.01 -15.05
CA LEU A 106 13.92 -12.45 -15.25
C LEU A 106 13.28 -13.11 -14.03
N LEU A 107 13.66 -12.69 -12.82
CA LEU A 107 13.08 -13.20 -11.58
C LEU A 107 11.58 -12.84 -11.49
N ALA A 108 11.21 -11.60 -11.83
CA ALA A 108 9.81 -11.17 -11.84
C ALA A 108 8.98 -12.05 -12.77
N VAL A 109 9.45 -12.28 -14.01
CA VAL A 109 8.75 -13.12 -14.98
C VAL A 109 8.54 -14.54 -14.45
N GLU A 110 9.59 -15.18 -13.92
CA GLU A 110 9.50 -16.56 -13.41
C GLU A 110 8.52 -16.67 -12.22
N ILE A 111 8.56 -15.73 -11.27
CA ILE A 111 7.63 -15.76 -10.14
C ILE A 111 6.19 -15.44 -10.58
N SER A 112 5.99 -14.55 -11.56
CA SER A 112 4.68 -14.31 -12.16
C SER A 112 4.11 -15.55 -12.85
N ASP A 113 4.93 -16.30 -13.58
CA ASP A 113 4.53 -17.57 -14.21
C ASP A 113 4.14 -18.61 -13.16
N LEU A 114 4.94 -18.77 -12.09
CA LEU A 114 4.60 -19.64 -10.95
C LEU A 114 3.27 -19.25 -10.30
N LYS A 115 3.03 -17.95 -10.11
CA LYS A 115 1.75 -17.45 -9.59
C LYS A 115 0.59 -17.78 -10.53
N GLY A 116 0.80 -17.67 -11.84
CA GLY A 116 -0.17 -18.06 -12.88
C GLY A 116 -0.51 -19.56 -12.87
N GLU A 117 0.44 -20.40 -12.46
CA GLU A 117 0.26 -21.83 -12.22
C GLU A 117 -0.34 -22.16 -10.83
N ALA A 118 -0.79 -21.15 -10.09
CA ALA A 118 -1.34 -21.24 -8.74
C ALA A 118 -0.35 -21.81 -7.70
N PHE A 119 0.96 -21.61 -7.91
CA PHE A 119 2.00 -21.94 -6.94
C PHE A 119 2.03 -20.92 -5.78
N ASP A 120 2.26 -21.38 -4.55
CA ASP A 120 2.41 -20.51 -3.38
C ASP A 120 3.79 -19.86 -3.34
N ILE A 121 3.89 -18.65 -3.90
CA ILE A 121 5.14 -17.89 -3.99
C ILE A 121 5.71 -17.48 -2.62
N SER A 122 4.94 -17.54 -1.53
CA SER A 122 5.45 -17.26 -0.18
C SER A 122 6.50 -18.31 0.28
N LEU A 123 6.54 -19.47 -0.40
CA LEU A 123 7.49 -20.55 -0.14
C LEU A 123 8.87 -20.33 -0.77
N LEU A 124 9.01 -19.32 -1.63
CA LEU A 124 10.26 -19.04 -2.36
C LEU A 124 11.32 -18.35 -1.48
N GLY A 125 10.93 -17.93 -0.27
CA GLY A 125 11.84 -17.33 0.71
C GLY A 125 12.00 -15.82 0.58
N PHE A 126 11.27 -15.19 -0.33
CA PHE A 126 11.09 -13.73 -0.37
C PHE A 126 10.09 -13.30 0.70
N ASP A 127 10.34 -12.15 1.33
CA ASP A 127 9.30 -11.51 2.13
C ASP A 127 8.30 -10.72 1.25
N ASP A 128 7.16 -10.35 1.83
CA ASP A 128 6.08 -9.67 1.09
C ASP A 128 6.55 -8.34 0.47
N GLY A 129 7.48 -7.63 1.13
CA GLY A 129 8.03 -6.38 0.63
C GLY A 129 9.00 -6.57 -0.54
N GLU A 130 9.77 -7.65 -0.54
CA GLU A 130 10.62 -8.05 -1.66
C GLU A 130 9.80 -8.41 -2.90
N LEU A 131 8.74 -9.22 -2.72
CA LEU A 131 7.83 -9.59 -3.82
C LEU A 131 7.13 -8.35 -4.39
N GLU A 132 6.62 -7.48 -3.53
CA GLU A 132 5.94 -6.27 -3.97
C GLU A 132 6.86 -5.32 -4.74
N LYS A 133 8.11 -5.18 -4.30
CA LYS A 133 9.11 -4.40 -5.03
C LYS A 133 9.40 -4.99 -6.41
N LEU A 134 9.46 -6.32 -6.50
CA LEU A 134 9.72 -7.04 -7.75
C LEU A 134 8.60 -6.82 -8.79
N PHE A 135 7.34 -6.87 -8.35
CA PHE A 135 6.16 -6.70 -9.21
C PHE A 135 5.71 -5.25 -9.40
N ARG A 136 6.46 -4.29 -8.85
CA ARG A 136 6.05 -2.88 -8.84
C ARG A 136 5.78 -2.33 -10.24
N ASN A 137 6.69 -2.58 -11.18
CA ASN A 137 6.57 -2.05 -12.55
C ASN A 137 5.35 -2.62 -13.29
N GLU A 138 5.09 -3.92 -13.13
CA GLU A 138 3.91 -4.58 -13.69
C GLU A 138 2.63 -4.03 -13.05
N THR A 139 2.62 -3.89 -11.72
CA THR A 139 1.50 -3.33 -10.96
C THR A 139 1.20 -1.89 -11.41
N GLU A 140 2.22 -1.04 -11.53
CA GLU A 140 2.09 0.34 -11.99
C GLU A 140 1.61 0.43 -13.44
N ALA A 141 2.10 -0.45 -14.33
CA ALA A 141 1.66 -0.52 -15.73
C ALA A 141 0.21 -1.00 -15.90
N ASN A 142 -0.32 -1.75 -14.92
CA ASN A 142 -1.70 -2.23 -14.93
C ASN A 142 -2.71 -1.22 -14.39
N VAL A 143 -2.26 -0.12 -13.76
CA VAL A 143 -3.13 0.97 -13.34
C VAL A 143 -3.73 1.66 -14.56
N LYS A 144 -5.05 1.79 -14.56
CA LYS A 144 -5.82 2.44 -15.63
C LYS A 144 -6.60 3.61 -15.08
N GLU A 145 -6.63 4.69 -15.84
CA GLU A 145 -7.66 5.72 -15.66
C GLU A 145 -9.02 5.10 -16.06
N ASP A 146 -10.06 5.39 -15.29
CA ASP A 146 -11.45 5.09 -15.64
C ASP A 146 -12.08 6.22 -16.47
N ASP A 147 -13.22 5.92 -17.09
CA ASP A 147 -14.00 6.81 -17.94
C ASP A 147 -15.37 7.18 -17.35
N PHE A 148 -15.51 7.10 -16.03
CA PHE A 148 -16.76 7.39 -15.31
C PHE A 148 -17.22 8.84 -15.52
N ASP A 149 -18.49 9.03 -15.87
CA ASP A 149 -19.09 10.34 -16.13
C ASP A 149 -19.60 11.01 -14.84
N ILE A 150 -18.70 11.74 -14.17
CA ILE A 150 -19.00 12.41 -12.89
C ILE A 150 -20.09 13.48 -13.06
N ASP A 151 -20.09 14.26 -14.15
CA ASP A 151 -21.05 15.35 -14.39
C ASP A 151 -22.46 14.77 -14.51
N ALA A 152 -22.62 13.72 -15.31
CA ALA A 152 -23.90 13.03 -15.48
C ALA A 152 -24.41 12.44 -14.15
N GLU A 153 -23.50 11.97 -13.30
CA GLU A 153 -23.85 11.48 -11.97
C GLU A 153 -24.26 12.62 -11.02
N LEU A 154 -23.56 13.75 -11.05
CA LEU A 154 -23.87 14.91 -10.22
C LEU A 154 -25.21 15.58 -10.58
N GLU A 155 -25.72 15.39 -11.81
CA GLU A 155 -27.07 15.82 -12.18
C GLU A 155 -28.17 15.03 -11.46
N LYS A 156 -27.87 13.80 -11.01
CA LYS A 156 -28.84 12.96 -10.30
C LYS A 156 -29.12 13.49 -8.88
N PRO A 157 -30.30 13.18 -8.33
CA PRO A 157 -30.60 13.43 -6.93
C PRO A 157 -29.72 12.55 -6.03
N ALA A 158 -29.33 13.10 -4.88
CA ALA A 158 -28.47 12.39 -3.95
C ALA A 158 -29.22 11.22 -3.30
N MET A 159 -28.68 10.01 -3.44
CA MET A 159 -29.09 8.83 -2.71
C MET A 159 -28.49 8.83 -1.31
N THR A 160 -27.22 9.22 -1.17
CA THR A 160 -26.52 9.33 0.11
C THR A 160 -27.09 10.47 0.95
N ARG A 161 -26.97 10.34 2.28
CA ARG A 161 -27.34 11.36 3.27
C ARG A 161 -26.18 11.59 4.23
N GLU A 162 -26.11 12.79 4.79
CA GLU A 162 -25.15 13.10 5.85
C GLU A 162 -25.26 12.08 7.00
N GLY A 163 -24.11 11.58 7.46
CA GLY A 163 -23.98 10.57 8.50
C GLY A 163 -24.04 9.12 8.02
N ASP A 164 -24.39 8.87 6.75
CA ASP A 164 -24.35 7.54 6.14
C ASP A 164 -22.92 6.98 6.14
N LEU A 165 -22.80 5.69 6.45
CA LEU A 165 -21.56 4.94 6.38
C LEU A 165 -21.72 3.82 5.35
N TRP A 166 -21.05 3.98 4.22
CA TRP A 166 -20.98 2.99 3.16
C TRP A 166 -19.86 1.97 3.44
N THR A 167 -20.20 0.69 3.25
CA THR A 167 -19.23 -0.39 3.04
C THR A 167 -19.24 -0.70 1.56
N ILE A 168 -18.09 -0.61 0.90
CA ILE A 168 -17.93 -0.71 -0.55
C ILE A 168 -16.85 -1.76 -0.82
N GLY A 169 -17.25 -3.05 -0.86
CA GLY A 169 -16.29 -4.16 -0.91
C GLY A 169 -15.35 -4.13 0.30
N ARG A 170 -14.05 -3.89 0.08
CA ARG A 170 -13.04 -3.72 1.15
C ARG A 170 -12.89 -2.28 1.66
N HIS A 171 -13.55 -1.33 1.02
CA HIS A 171 -13.46 0.10 1.32
C HIS A 171 -14.59 0.55 2.24
N ARG A 172 -14.40 1.73 2.84
CA ARG A 172 -15.43 2.41 3.64
C ARG A 172 -15.47 3.89 3.29
N LEU A 173 -16.67 4.44 3.24
CA LEU A 173 -16.90 5.85 2.97
C LEU A 173 -17.92 6.38 3.98
N LEU A 174 -17.60 7.47 4.65
CA LEU A 174 -18.55 8.19 5.50
C LEU A 174 -18.90 9.53 4.87
N CYS A 175 -20.20 9.81 4.74
CA CYS A 175 -20.68 11.13 4.32
C CYS A 175 -20.67 12.08 5.53
N GLY A 176 -19.72 13.02 5.61
CA GLY A 176 -19.60 13.90 6.77
C GLY A 176 -18.32 14.72 6.84
N ASP A 177 -18.25 15.54 7.88
CA ASP A 177 -17.16 16.48 8.12
C ASP A 177 -15.95 15.81 8.80
N THR A 178 -14.78 15.97 8.17
CA THR A 178 -13.48 15.46 8.62
C THR A 178 -12.97 16.06 9.93
N THR A 179 -13.40 17.27 10.28
CA THR A 179 -12.98 17.92 11.53
C THR A 179 -13.63 17.29 12.77
N ILE A 180 -14.70 16.49 12.59
CA ILE A 180 -15.45 15.83 13.65
C ILE A 180 -14.81 14.48 13.99
N ALA A 181 -14.36 14.32 15.24
CA ALA A 181 -13.70 13.10 15.71
C ALA A 181 -14.60 11.85 15.59
N GLU A 182 -15.87 11.96 15.96
CA GLU A 182 -16.83 10.84 15.91
C GLU A 182 -16.99 10.25 14.50
N ASN A 183 -16.89 11.09 13.46
CA ASN A 183 -16.95 10.63 12.08
C ASN A 183 -15.78 9.70 11.76
N LEU A 184 -14.56 10.05 12.17
CA LEU A 184 -13.37 9.22 11.94
C LEU A 184 -13.38 7.99 12.83
N ASP A 185 -13.82 8.09 14.08
CA ASP A 185 -13.93 6.93 14.97
C ASP A 185 -14.87 5.87 14.38
N ARG A 186 -16.03 6.30 13.84
CA ARG A 186 -16.98 5.44 13.12
C ARG A 186 -16.36 4.86 11.86
N LEU A 187 -15.73 5.69 11.01
CA LEU A 187 -15.10 5.27 9.77
C LEU A 187 -13.95 4.28 10.00
N MET A 188 -13.09 4.52 10.98
CA MET A 188 -11.87 3.74 11.20
C MET A 188 -12.13 2.48 12.03
N LYS A 189 -13.13 2.48 12.92
CA LYS A 189 -13.47 1.32 13.77
C LYS A 189 -12.26 0.73 14.50
N GLY A 190 -11.38 1.61 14.99
CA GLY A 190 -10.17 1.24 15.73
C GLY A 190 -8.95 0.88 14.87
N GLU A 191 -9.10 0.76 13.54
CA GLU A 191 -7.98 0.57 12.62
C GLU A 191 -7.11 1.83 12.52
N LYS A 192 -5.86 1.66 12.10
CA LYS A 192 -4.92 2.76 11.82
C LYS A 192 -4.45 2.69 10.37
N ALA A 193 -4.49 3.83 9.68
CA ALA A 193 -4.08 3.91 8.29
C ALA A 193 -2.56 3.80 8.16
N ASN A 194 -2.09 2.98 7.22
CA ASN A 194 -0.67 2.83 6.88
C ASN A 194 -0.16 3.96 5.98
N LEU A 195 -1.09 4.70 5.35
CA LEU A 195 -0.81 5.81 4.47
C LEU A 195 -2.00 6.78 4.47
N THR A 196 -1.72 8.07 4.37
CA THR A 196 -2.74 9.08 4.05
C THR A 196 -2.36 9.78 2.75
N VAL A 197 -3.28 9.82 1.78
CA VAL A 197 -3.15 10.59 0.54
C VAL A 197 -4.41 11.41 0.43
N THR A 198 -4.28 12.74 0.37
CA THR A 198 -5.47 13.59 0.47
C THR A 198 -5.30 14.95 -0.22
N ASP A 199 -6.43 15.54 -0.55
CA ASP A 199 -6.55 16.80 -1.30
C ASP A 199 -7.57 17.74 -0.63
N PRO A 200 -7.23 18.37 0.51
CA PRO A 200 -8.15 19.27 1.20
C PRO A 200 -8.54 20.47 0.32
N PRO A 201 -9.65 21.17 0.61
CA PRO A 201 -10.01 22.41 -0.07
C PRO A 201 -8.87 23.42 -0.10
N TYR A 202 -8.77 24.20 -1.18
CA TYR A 202 -7.63 25.08 -1.46
C TYR A 202 -7.86 26.54 -1.04
N ASN A 203 -9.06 26.86 -0.58
CA ASN A 203 -9.50 28.20 -0.20
C ASN A 203 -9.43 29.22 -1.35
N VAL A 204 -9.73 28.78 -2.58
CA VAL A 204 -9.58 29.59 -3.81
C VAL A 204 -10.92 30.09 -4.37
N ASP A 205 -12.01 29.97 -3.62
CA ASP A 205 -13.38 30.31 -4.01
C ASP A 205 -13.77 29.68 -5.36
N TYR A 206 -13.49 28.38 -5.51
CA TYR A 206 -13.75 27.68 -6.77
C TYR A 206 -15.23 27.69 -7.13
N LYS A 207 -15.52 28.11 -8.37
CA LYS A 207 -16.85 28.13 -8.99
C LYS A 207 -16.79 27.45 -10.35
N GLY A 208 -17.34 26.24 -10.44
CA GLY A 208 -17.36 25.43 -11.66
C GLY A 208 -18.76 25.03 -12.08
N VAL A 209 -18.84 24.23 -13.16
CA VAL A 209 -20.10 23.62 -13.64
C VAL A 209 -20.68 22.68 -12.59
N ALA A 210 -19.81 21.97 -11.86
CA ALA A 210 -20.16 21.13 -10.70
C ALA A 210 -20.57 21.91 -9.44
N GLY A 211 -20.59 23.25 -9.47
CA GLY A 211 -20.98 24.10 -8.34
C GLY A 211 -19.80 24.70 -7.56
N THR A 212 -20.03 24.98 -6.27
CA THR A 212 -19.05 25.55 -5.33
C THR A 212 -18.51 24.48 -4.39
N ILE A 213 -17.22 24.49 -4.10
CA ILE A 213 -16.63 23.60 -3.10
C ILE A 213 -16.94 24.15 -1.69
N ARG A 214 -17.50 23.31 -0.82
CA ARG A 214 -17.74 23.67 0.58
C ARG A 214 -16.41 23.86 1.30
N ASN A 215 -16.32 24.84 2.19
CA ASN A 215 -15.11 25.20 2.95
C ASN A 215 -13.92 25.69 2.08
N ASP A 216 -14.19 26.22 0.88
CA ASP A 216 -13.17 26.72 -0.06
C ASP A 216 -13.13 28.26 -0.14
N ASN A 217 -13.73 28.98 0.82
CA ASN A 217 -13.71 30.44 0.90
C ASN A 217 -13.89 30.93 2.36
N MET A 218 -12.81 30.85 3.13
CA MET A 218 -12.67 31.16 4.55
C MET A 218 -11.64 32.26 4.76
N GLY A 219 -11.76 33.01 5.86
CA GLY A 219 -10.69 33.90 6.29
C GLY A 219 -9.42 33.11 6.65
N SER A 220 -8.24 33.71 6.50
CA SER A 220 -6.95 32.99 6.69
C SER A 220 -6.83 32.27 8.04
N GLU A 221 -7.28 32.89 9.13
CA GLU A 221 -7.25 32.27 10.48
C GLU A 221 -8.23 31.10 10.62
N GLU A 222 -9.43 31.24 10.04
CA GLU A 222 -10.46 30.20 10.04
C GLU A 222 -10.03 29.01 9.20
N PHE A 223 -9.45 29.27 8.02
CA PHE A 223 -8.94 28.23 7.14
C PHE A 223 -7.79 27.45 7.78
N TYR A 224 -6.85 28.14 8.42
CA TYR A 224 -5.80 27.48 9.19
C TYR A 224 -6.37 26.64 10.37
N ALA A 225 -7.38 27.13 11.09
CA ALA A 225 -8.02 26.37 12.16
C ALA A 225 -8.72 25.11 11.63
N PHE A 226 -9.38 25.21 10.49
CA PHE A 226 -9.96 24.08 9.77
C PHE A 226 -8.90 23.03 9.38
N LEU A 227 -7.80 23.46 8.73
CA LEU A 227 -6.71 22.58 8.36
C LEU A 227 -6.06 21.91 9.57
N LEU A 228 -5.83 22.66 10.65
CA LEU A 228 -5.26 22.11 11.88
C LEU A 228 -6.18 21.06 12.51
N ALA A 229 -7.49 21.30 12.54
CA ALA A 229 -8.46 20.31 12.99
C ALA A 229 -8.40 19.05 12.13
N ALA A 230 -8.45 19.17 10.81
CA ALA A 230 -8.39 18.03 9.88
C ALA A 230 -7.06 17.25 9.99
N PHE A 231 -5.92 17.93 10.13
CA PHE A 231 -4.63 17.26 10.27
C PHE A 231 -4.45 16.58 11.62
N ASN A 232 -4.98 17.13 12.71
CA ASN A 232 -5.02 16.41 13.99
C ASN A 232 -5.83 15.11 13.86
N ARG A 233 -6.95 15.15 13.14
CA ARG A 233 -7.82 14.00 12.88
C ARG A 233 -7.11 12.91 12.06
N MET A 234 -6.33 13.30 11.05
CA MET A 234 -5.44 12.39 10.32
C MET A 234 -4.36 11.82 11.25
N HIS A 235 -3.64 12.67 11.99
CA HIS A 235 -2.56 12.26 12.89
C HIS A 235 -3.03 11.20 13.90
N GLU A 236 -4.20 11.41 14.51
CA GLU A 236 -4.80 10.50 15.47
C GLU A 236 -5.14 9.13 14.86
N ASN A 237 -5.37 9.04 13.55
CA ASN A 237 -5.85 7.83 12.85
C ASN A 237 -4.80 7.14 11.97
N MET A 238 -3.56 7.62 11.99
CA MET A 238 -2.44 7.01 11.27
C MET A 238 -1.64 6.05 12.16
N ALA A 239 -1.05 5.01 11.55
CA ALA A 239 -0.07 4.15 12.19
C ALA A 239 1.23 4.91 12.44
N SER A 240 2.00 4.51 13.46
CA SER A 240 3.22 5.22 13.88
C SER A 240 4.35 5.25 12.83
N ASP A 241 4.28 4.39 11.81
CA ASP A 241 5.23 4.31 10.70
C ASP A 241 4.65 4.79 9.35
N ALA A 242 3.43 5.34 9.36
CA ALA A 242 2.74 5.80 8.17
C ALA A 242 3.28 7.11 7.61
N SER A 243 3.19 7.23 6.28
CA SER A 243 3.49 8.45 5.53
C SER A 243 2.22 9.22 5.20
N ILE A 244 2.36 10.50 4.89
CA ILE A 244 1.25 11.35 4.43
C ILE A 244 1.65 12.18 3.20
N TYR A 245 0.70 12.30 2.27
CA TYR A 245 0.73 13.16 1.10
C TYR A 245 -0.45 14.13 1.15
N VAL A 246 -0.19 15.43 1.14
CA VAL A 246 -1.23 16.47 1.17
C VAL A 246 -1.04 17.42 -0.01
N PHE A 247 -1.91 17.30 -0.99
CA PHE A 247 -1.98 18.26 -2.10
C PHE A 247 -2.57 19.58 -1.63
N HIS A 248 -2.10 20.69 -2.18
CA HIS A 248 -2.55 22.02 -1.75
C HIS A 248 -2.41 23.08 -2.86
N ALA A 249 -3.05 24.23 -2.69
CA ALA A 249 -2.74 25.43 -3.48
C ALA A 249 -1.48 26.13 -2.93
N ASP A 250 -0.57 26.54 -3.82
CA ASP A 250 0.67 27.22 -3.41
C ASP A 250 0.38 28.57 -2.71
N THR A 251 -0.70 29.26 -3.09
CA THR A 251 -1.15 30.51 -2.46
C THR A 251 -1.49 30.36 -0.98
N GLU A 252 -1.95 29.18 -0.55
CA GLU A 252 -2.24 28.85 0.85
C GLU A 252 -1.13 28.01 1.51
N GLY A 253 0.03 27.88 0.85
CA GLY A 253 1.12 27.02 1.31
C GLY A 253 1.61 27.33 2.73
N LEU A 254 1.49 28.58 3.20
CA LEU A 254 1.80 28.93 4.59
C LEU A 254 0.85 28.26 5.59
N ASN A 255 -0.46 28.33 5.34
CA ASN A 255 -1.48 27.77 6.23
C ASN A 255 -1.38 26.24 6.28
N PHE A 256 -1.21 25.60 5.12
CA PHE A 256 -0.98 24.15 5.05
C PHE A 256 0.28 23.72 5.82
N ARG A 257 1.43 24.37 5.58
CA ARG A 257 2.68 24.00 6.27
C ARG A 257 2.61 24.23 7.78
N LYS A 258 1.99 25.33 8.21
CA LYS A 258 1.83 25.66 9.63
C LYS A 258 0.94 24.63 10.33
N ALA A 259 -0.24 24.35 9.77
CA ALA A 259 -1.14 23.34 10.31
C ALA A 259 -0.50 21.95 10.32
N PHE A 260 0.24 21.59 9.27
CA PHE A 260 0.91 20.28 9.14
C PHE A 260 1.97 20.08 10.24
N ASP A 261 2.84 21.08 10.46
CA ASP A 261 3.85 21.00 11.51
C ASP A 261 3.23 20.95 12.92
N GLU A 262 2.22 21.79 13.17
CA GLU A 262 1.57 21.89 14.48
C GLU A 262 0.71 20.68 14.83
N ALA A 263 0.09 20.04 13.84
CA ALA A 263 -0.62 18.77 14.02
C ALA A 263 0.32 17.58 14.35
N GLY A 264 1.63 17.80 14.35
CA GLY A 264 2.61 16.79 14.76
C GLY A 264 3.25 16.04 13.60
N PHE A 265 3.20 16.54 12.37
CA PHE A 265 3.87 15.91 11.23
C PHE A 265 5.27 16.49 10.98
N HIS A 266 6.22 15.61 10.69
CA HIS A 266 7.51 15.97 10.14
C HIS A 266 7.36 16.19 8.64
N LEU A 267 7.56 17.43 8.19
CA LEU A 267 7.62 17.76 6.76
C LEU A 267 8.97 17.35 6.18
N SER A 268 8.99 16.29 5.39
CA SER A 268 10.20 15.84 4.71
C SER A 268 10.51 16.65 3.47
N GLY A 269 9.47 17.09 2.75
CA GLY A 269 9.63 17.82 1.51
C GLY A 269 8.31 18.24 0.90
N CYS A 270 8.41 19.01 -0.19
CA CYS A 270 7.28 19.37 -1.03
C CYS A 270 7.55 18.83 -2.43
N CYS A 271 6.74 17.87 -2.85
CA CYS A 271 6.73 17.39 -4.21
C CYS A 271 5.86 18.31 -5.07
N ILE A 272 6.08 18.29 -6.38
CA ILE A 272 5.40 19.13 -7.35
C ILE A 272 4.87 18.23 -8.45
N TRP A 273 3.55 18.12 -8.55
CA TRP A 273 2.92 17.54 -9.72
C TRP A 273 2.92 18.58 -10.84
N LYS A 274 3.76 18.37 -11.86
CA LYS A 274 3.81 19.17 -13.09
C LYS A 274 2.78 18.61 -14.08
N LYS A 275 1.88 19.48 -14.52
CA LYS A 275 0.82 19.17 -15.48
C LYS A 275 1.32 19.41 -16.91
N SER A 276 0.86 18.62 -17.87
CA SER A 276 1.20 18.85 -19.29
C SER A 276 0.58 20.14 -19.86
N ARG A 277 -0.54 20.59 -19.31
CA ARG A 277 -1.22 21.83 -19.70
C ARG A 277 -1.26 22.81 -18.53
N LEU A 278 -1.06 24.09 -18.84
CA LEU A 278 -1.29 25.18 -17.90
C LEU A 278 -2.80 25.41 -17.71
N MET A 279 -3.19 25.86 -16.52
CA MET A 279 -4.52 26.38 -16.23
C MET A 279 -4.46 27.91 -16.29
N MET A 280 -5.30 28.48 -17.15
CA MET A 280 -5.40 29.93 -17.31
C MET A 280 -6.13 30.54 -16.12
N GLY A 281 -5.58 31.62 -15.57
CA GLY A 281 -6.16 32.43 -14.52
C GLY A 281 -5.79 33.92 -14.70
N HIS A 282 -6.22 34.75 -13.74
CA HIS A 282 -6.01 36.20 -13.81
C HIS A 282 -4.57 36.64 -13.48
N SER A 283 -3.74 35.74 -12.96
CA SER A 283 -2.33 36.00 -12.66
C SER A 283 -1.50 36.16 -13.94
N PRO A 284 -0.45 37.00 -13.96
CA PRO A 284 0.53 37.01 -15.05
C PRO A 284 1.24 35.66 -15.26
N TYR A 285 1.36 34.85 -14.20
CA TYR A 285 1.89 33.49 -14.26
C TYR A 285 0.76 32.48 -14.18
N GLN A 286 0.71 31.57 -15.15
CA GLN A 286 -0.32 30.53 -15.25
C GLN A 286 0.10 29.29 -14.47
N TRP A 287 -0.84 28.68 -13.76
CA TRP A 287 -0.55 27.50 -12.95
C TRP A 287 -0.34 26.28 -13.85
N GLN A 288 0.85 25.68 -13.81
CA GLN A 288 1.14 24.40 -14.50
C GLN A 288 1.55 23.31 -13.51
N HIS A 289 1.32 23.53 -12.21
CA HIS A 289 1.66 22.55 -11.19
C HIS A 289 0.70 22.58 -10.01
N GLU A 290 0.76 21.53 -9.20
CA GLU A 290 0.20 21.48 -7.86
C GLU A 290 1.27 20.98 -6.88
N PRO A 291 1.52 21.70 -5.78
CA PRO A 291 2.40 21.20 -4.72
C PRO A 291 1.70 20.12 -3.88
N CYS A 292 2.51 19.21 -3.34
CA CYS A 292 2.11 18.14 -2.45
C CYS A 292 3.11 18.05 -1.29
N LEU A 293 2.66 18.30 -0.06
CA LEU A 293 3.46 18.09 1.13
C LEU A 293 3.65 16.59 1.34
N PHE A 294 4.89 16.17 1.55
CA PHE A 294 5.23 14.79 1.90
C PHE A 294 5.91 14.74 3.26
N GLY A 295 5.47 13.82 4.10
CA GLY A 295 5.99 13.68 5.45
C GLY A 295 5.47 12.44 6.17
N TRP A 296 5.65 12.43 7.49
CA TRP A 296 5.21 11.37 8.40
C TRP A 296 5.06 11.93 9.82
N LEU A 297 4.57 11.13 10.76
CA LEU A 297 4.39 11.56 12.16
C LEU A 297 5.73 11.91 12.83
N LYS A 298 5.80 13.01 13.59
CA LYS A 298 6.99 13.34 14.40
C LYS A 298 7.25 12.22 15.42
N GLY A 299 8.48 11.70 15.43
CA GLY A 299 8.86 10.55 16.27
C GLY A 299 8.45 9.19 15.72
N GLY A 300 7.71 9.15 14.60
CA GLY A 300 7.39 7.94 13.87
C GLY A 300 8.58 7.37 13.09
N LYS A 301 8.45 6.11 12.64
CA LYS A 301 9.46 5.42 11.82
C LYS A 301 8.95 5.26 10.40
N HIS A 302 9.03 6.32 9.59
CA HIS A 302 8.63 6.29 8.18
C HIS A 302 9.17 5.04 7.46
N ARG A 303 8.28 4.31 6.79
CA ARG A 303 8.64 3.21 5.88
C ARG A 303 8.50 3.66 4.42
N TRP A 304 9.55 3.39 3.66
CA TRP A 304 9.65 3.68 2.24
C TRP A 304 9.71 2.38 1.44
N TYR A 305 8.81 2.23 0.47
CA TYR A 305 8.66 0.99 -0.33
C TYR A 305 9.08 1.19 -1.80
N SER A 306 9.82 2.26 -2.08
CA SER A 306 10.36 2.56 -3.41
C SER A 306 11.88 2.57 -3.42
N ASP A 307 12.45 2.83 -4.58
CA ASP A 307 13.89 3.01 -4.74
C ASP A 307 14.35 4.42 -4.29
N ARG A 308 15.64 4.69 -4.42
CA ARG A 308 16.25 5.98 -4.09
C ARG A 308 16.36 6.94 -5.30
N LYS A 309 15.65 6.66 -6.39
CA LYS A 309 15.68 7.44 -7.64
C LYS A 309 14.45 8.33 -7.81
N GLN A 310 13.43 8.15 -6.98
CA GLN A 310 12.24 9.00 -6.96
C GLN A 310 12.63 10.48 -6.76
N THR A 311 12.00 11.38 -7.52
CA THR A 311 12.30 12.81 -7.49
C THR A 311 11.11 13.61 -6.96
N THR A 312 11.33 14.89 -6.68
CA THR A 312 10.27 15.80 -6.19
C THR A 312 9.42 16.39 -7.31
N ILE A 313 9.70 16.11 -8.57
CA ILE A 313 8.91 16.59 -9.72
C ILE A 313 8.25 15.39 -10.37
N TRP A 314 6.92 15.39 -10.41
CA TRP A 314 6.12 14.31 -10.94
C TRP A 314 5.38 14.78 -12.18
N GLU A 315 5.53 14.04 -13.28
CA GLU A 315 4.89 14.37 -14.55
C GLU A 315 3.81 13.33 -14.83
N PHE A 316 2.56 13.69 -14.54
CA PHE A 316 1.39 12.88 -14.82
C PHE A 316 0.39 13.71 -15.61
N ASP A 317 -0.12 13.16 -16.70
CA ASP A 317 -1.15 13.80 -17.50
C ASP A 317 -2.50 13.76 -16.77
N LYS A 318 -3.30 14.81 -16.97
CA LYS A 318 -4.70 14.77 -16.54
C LYS A 318 -5.47 13.73 -17.39
N PRO A 319 -6.51 13.09 -16.84
CA PRO A 319 -7.40 12.22 -17.61
C PRO A 319 -7.90 12.91 -18.89
N THR A 320 -7.96 12.17 -19.99
CA THR A 320 -8.07 12.72 -21.35
C THR A 320 -9.46 13.21 -21.76
N ARG A 321 -10.52 12.96 -20.97
CA ARG A 321 -11.90 13.30 -21.37
C ARG A 321 -12.64 14.17 -20.35
N ASN A 322 -13.39 15.12 -20.92
CA ASN A 322 -14.15 16.25 -20.38
C ASN A 322 -13.32 17.44 -19.85
N GLU A 323 -13.28 18.49 -20.68
CA GLU A 323 -12.90 19.88 -20.31
C GLU A 323 -13.75 20.44 -19.13
N LEU A 324 -14.77 19.69 -18.67
CA LEU A 324 -15.75 20.06 -17.64
C LEU A 324 -15.38 19.58 -16.22
N HIS A 325 -14.41 18.66 -16.05
CA HIS A 325 -13.95 18.20 -14.73
C HIS A 325 -12.51 18.64 -14.40
N PRO A 326 -12.31 19.90 -13.99
CA PRO A 326 -10.97 20.45 -13.82
C PRO A 326 -10.21 19.94 -12.57
N THR A 327 -10.86 19.27 -11.62
CA THR A 327 -10.32 19.01 -10.28
C THR A 327 -9.98 17.55 -9.94
N MET A 328 -10.38 16.57 -10.77
CA MET A 328 -10.03 15.17 -10.47
C MET A 328 -8.53 14.90 -10.68
N LYS A 329 -7.87 14.32 -9.68
CA LYS A 329 -6.49 13.86 -9.81
C LYS A 329 -6.43 12.56 -10.63
N PRO A 330 -5.39 12.34 -11.46
CA PRO A 330 -5.19 11.10 -12.19
C PRO A 330 -5.04 9.91 -11.23
N VAL A 331 -5.64 8.77 -11.56
CA VAL A 331 -5.45 7.51 -10.82
C VAL A 331 -3.96 7.16 -10.78
N ALA A 332 -3.24 7.31 -11.88
CA ALA A 332 -1.80 7.03 -11.95
C ALA A 332 -0.97 7.84 -10.94
N LEU A 333 -1.29 9.12 -10.73
CA LEU A 333 -0.59 9.97 -9.76
C LEU A 333 -0.81 9.49 -8.33
N ILE A 334 -2.05 9.12 -7.99
CA ILE A 334 -2.38 8.63 -6.65
C ILE A 334 -1.77 7.24 -6.42
N SER A 335 -1.86 6.35 -7.42
CA SER A 335 -1.21 5.04 -7.42
C SER A 335 0.29 5.13 -7.19
N TYR A 336 0.96 6.10 -7.81
CA TYR A 336 2.38 6.36 -7.59
C TYR A 336 2.70 6.69 -6.11
N CYS A 337 1.87 7.50 -5.45
CA CYS A 337 2.01 7.81 -4.03
C CYS A 337 1.77 6.56 -3.15
N ILE A 338 0.75 5.77 -3.47
CA ILE A 338 0.40 4.53 -2.76
C ILE A 338 1.55 3.51 -2.84
N LEU A 339 2.03 3.20 -4.05
CA LEU A 339 3.13 2.25 -4.27
C LEU A 339 4.44 2.69 -3.62
N ASN A 340 4.66 4.00 -3.42
CA ASN A 340 5.87 4.49 -2.75
C ASN A 340 5.85 4.29 -1.23
N SER A 341 4.67 4.28 -0.62
CA SER A 341 4.52 4.46 0.83
C SER A 341 3.59 3.47 1.52
N SER A 342 3.07 2.46 0.82
CA SER A 342 2.30 1.38 1.44
C SER A 342 2.48 0.04 0.74
N MET A 343 2.23 -1.04 1.48
CA MET A 343 2.20 -2.40 0.95
C MET A 343 0.80 -2.80 0.47
N SER A 344 0.69 -3.84 -0.34
CA SER A 344 -0.60 -4.48 -0.64
C SER A 344 -1.33 -4.92 0.65
N ASN A 345 -2.66 -4.95 0.60
CA ASN A 345 -3.57 -5.24 1.72
C ASN A 345 -3.49 -4.26 2.91
N THR A 346 -2.78 -3.15 2.78
CA THR A 346 -2.77 -2.09 3.80
C THR A 346 -3.95 -1.13 3.66
N LEU A 347 -4.15 -0.31 4.69
CA LEU A 347 -5.20 0.70 4.74
C LEU A 347 -4.67 2.08 4.35
N VAL A 348 -5.31 2.71 3.36
CA VAL A 348 -5.11 4.11 2.97
C VAL A 348 -6.27 4.94 3.49
N LEU A 349 -5.96 6.10 4.10
CA LEU A 349 -6.95 7.08 4.55
C LEU A 349 -6.95 8.29 3.61
N ASP A 350 -8.14 8.71 3.18
CA ASP A 350 -8.35 9.98 2.49
C ASP A 350 -9.60 10.67 3.03
N PRO A 351 -9.44 11.63 3.96
CA PRO A 351 -10.58 12.30 4.57
C PRO A 351 -11.09 13.49 3.74
N PHE A 352 -10.64 13.65 2.49
CA PHE A 352 -11.18 14.60 1.53
C PHE A 352 -11.31 13.89 0.19
N LEU A 353 -12.14 12.85 0.16
CA LEU A 353 -12.11 11.81 -0.87
C LEU A 353 -12.58 12.33 -2.24
N GLY A 354 -13.38 13.40 -2.29
CA GLY A 354 -13.79 14.06 -3.52
C GLY A 354 -14.51 13.11 -4.46
N SER A 355 -13.99 12.95 -5.68
CA SER A 355 -14.55 12.00 -6.66
C SER A 355 -14.09 10.55 -6.49
N GLY A 356 -13.36 10.21 -5.42
CA GLY A 356 -13.00 8.82 -5.12
C GLY A 356 -11.74 8.29 -5.79
N THR A 357 -10.90 9.13 -6.41
CA THR A 357 -9.67 8.66 -7.09
C THR A 357 -8.79 7.80 -6.19
N THR A 358 -8.64 8.17 -4.91
CA THR A 358 -7.86 7.37 -3.95
C THR A 358 -8.48 5.99 -3.72
N MET A 359 -9.81 5.86 -3.69
CA MET A 359 -10.49 4.57 -3.58
C MET A 359 -10.30 3.72 -4.84
N ILE A 360 -10.43 4.31 -6.02
CA ILE A 360 -10.21 3.61 -7.30
C ILE A 360 -8.77 3.10 -7.42
N ALA A 361 -7.78 3.94 -7.08
CA ALA A 361 -6.38 3.54 -7.04
C ALA A 361 -6.15 2.40 -6.04
N CYS A 362 -6.72 2.49 -4.83
CA CYS A 362 -6.62 1.42 -3.84
C CYS A 362 -7.22 0.10 -4.32
N GLN A 363 -8.39 0.14 -4.97
CA GLN A 363 -9.04 -1.06 -5.50
C GLN A 363 -8.17 -1.75 -6.57
N GLN A 364 -7.57 -0.98 -7.51
CA GLN A 364 -6.69 -1.52 -8.54
C GLN A 364 -5.35 -2.04 -8.00
N LEU A 365 -4.92 -1.52 -6.85
CA LEU A 365 -3.65 -1.86 -6.21
C LEU A 365 -3.78 -2.83 -5.03
N ASP A 366 -4.94 -3.44 -4.80
CA ASP A 366 -5.16 -4.33 -3.66
C ASP A 366 -4.96 -3.68 -2.27
N ARG A 367 -5.32 -2.41 -2.10
CA ARG A 367 -5.39 -1.72 -0.79
C ARG A 367 -6.84 -1.50 -0.37
N SER A 368 -7.05 -1.31 0.93
CA SER A 368 -8.32 -0.77 1.44
C SER A 368 -8.25 0.75 1.49
N CYS A 369 -9.37 1.43 1.24
CA CYS A 369 -9.48 2.88 1.32
C CYS A 369 -10.60 3.23 2.27
N TYR A 370 -10.29 3.95 3.34
CA TYR A 370 -11.29 4.56 4.21
C TYR A 370 -11.27 6.05 3.96
N GLY A 371 -12.42 6.63 3.64
CA GLY A 371 -12.48 8.06 3.35
C GLY A 371 -13.74 8.76 3.82
N LEU A 372 -13.65 10.09 3.83
CA LEU A 372 -14.77 10.98 4.10
C LEU A 372 -15.00 11.89 2.90
N GLU A 373 -16.27 12.17 2.65
CA GLU A 373 -16.71 13.17 1.70
C GLU A 373 -17.88 13.95 2.31
N LEU A 374 -17.85 15.27 2.21
CA LEU A 374 -18.82 16.14 2.86
C LEU A 374 -20.11 16.28 2.05
N ASP A 375 -20.02 16.19 0.72
CA ASP A 375 -21.16 16.31 -0.18
C ASP A 375 -21.78 14.92 -0.47
N PRO A 376 -23.06 14.70 -0.13
CA PRO A 376 -23.75 13.45 -0.44
C PRO A 376 -23.72 13.08 -1.93
N LYS A 377 -23.76 14.04 -2.86
CA LYS A 377 -23.69 13.74 -4.30
C LYS A 377 -22.33 13.18 -4.70
N TYR A 378 -21.25 13.71 -4.14
CA TYR A 378 -19.92 13.15 -4.37
C TYR A 378 -19.75 11.78 -3.73
N CYS A 379 -20.42 11.51 -2.60
CA CYS A 379 -20.47 10.15 -2.05
C CYS A 379 -21.12 9.16 -3.04
N ASP A 380 -22.21 9.55 -3.70
CA ASP A 380 -22.85 8.72 -4.73
C ASP A 380 -21.94 8.53 -5.95
N VAL A 381 -21.22 9.57 -6.38
CA VAL A 381 -20.16 9.47 -7.41
C VAL A 381 -19.13 8.41 -7.01
N ILE A 382 -18.62 8.41 -5.78
CA ILE A 382 -17.62 7.45 -5.32
C ILE A 382 -18.17 6.01 -5.38
N VAL A 383 -19.39 5.80 -4.86
CA VAL A 383 -20.04 4.47 -4.84
C VAL A 383 -20.28 3.96 -6.26
N ASN A 384 -20.84 4.79 -7.13
CA ASN A 384 -21.19 4.41 -8.50
C ASN A 384 -19.97 4.23 -9.40
N ARG A 385 -18.93 5.05 -9.22
CA ARG A 385 -17.64 4.89 -9.89
C ARG A 385 -16.97 3.57 -9.52
N TYR A 386 -17.04 3.17 -8.25
CA TYR A 386 -16.58 1.85 -7.82
C TYR A 386 -17.42 0.72 -8.44
N ILE A 387 -18.75 0.84 -8.46
CA ILE A 387 -19.65 -0.16 -9.07
C ILE A 387 -19.31 -0.37 -10.55
N GLU A 388 -19.06 0.71 -11.29
CA GLU A 388 -18.67 0.63 -12.70
C GLU A 388 -17.33 -0.09 -12.88
N LEU A 389 -16.34 0.19 -12.01
CA LEU A 389 -15.04 -0.47 -12.04
C LEU A 389 -15.14 -1.99 -11.81
N VAL A 390 -15.97 -2.43 -10.86
CA VAL A 390 -16.07 -3.87 -10.48
C VAL A 390 -17.20 -4.61 -11.20
N GLY A 391 -18.12 -3.90 -11.85
CA GLY A 391 -19.21 -4.44 -12.65
C GLY A 391 -20.35 -5.10 -11.87
N ASN A 392 -20.46 -4.88 -10.54
CA ASN A 392 -21.51 -5.44 -9.70
C ASN A 392 -21.71 -4.62 -8.40
N THR A 393 -22.78 -4.92 -7.66
CA THR A 393 -23.13 -4.26 -6.40
C THR A 393 -22.93 -5.16 -5.16
N ASP A 394 -22.26 -6.29 -5.33
CA ASP A 394 -22.08 -7.28 -4.27
C ASP A 394 -21.20 -6.73 -3.15
N GLY A 395 -21.66 -6.90 -1.91
CA GLY A 395 -20.96 -6.38 -0.73
C GLY A 395 -21.01 -4.86 -0.58
N ILE A 396 -21.86 -4.16 -1.34
CA ILE A 396 -22.09 -2.73 -1.18
C ILE A 396 -23.33 -2.48 -0.34
N THR A 397 -23.13 -1.84 0.81
CA THR A 397 -24.19 -1.54 1.78
C THR A 397 -24.02 -0.16 2.39
N VAL A 398 -25.12 0.44 2.84
CA VAL A 398 -25.11 1.69 3.60
C VAL A 398 -25.75 1.48 4.96
N GLU A 399 -25.05 1.89 6.01
CA GLU A 399 -25.62 2.03 7.34
C GLU A 399 -26.18 3.44 7.49
N ARG A 400 -27.51 3.52 7.67
CA ARG A 400 -28.26 4.75 7.83
C ARG A 400 -29.12 4.67 9.08
N ASN A 401 -28.87 5.54 10.05
CA ASN A 401 -29.59 5.57 11.33
C ASN A 401 -29.66 4.19 12.03
N GLY A 402 -28.55 3.45 12.01
CA GLY A 402 -28.44 2.11 12.60
C GLY A 402 -29.13 0.98 11.82
N THR A 403 -29.65 1.25 10.63
CA THR A 403 -30.18 0.24 9.71
C THR A 403 -29.22 0.04 8.55
N VAL A 404 -28.90 -1.22 8.22
CA VAL A 404 -28.07 -1.55 7.05
C VAL A 404 -28.96 -1.88 5.86
N LEU A 405 -28.74 -1.19 4.76
CA LEU A 405 -29.42 -1.38 3.49
C LEU A 405 -28.41 -1.86 2.43
N THR A 406 -28.81 -2.77 1.55
CA THR A 406 -28.05 -3.03 0.32
C THR A 406 -28.10 -1.81 -0.60
N TYR A 407 -27.16 -1.71 -1.54
CA TYR A 407 -27.17 -0.67 -2.56
C TYR A 407 -28.54 -0.58 -3.28
N GLU A 408 -29.08 -1.70 -3.76
CA GLU A 408 -30.39 -1.74 -4.44
C GLU A 408 -31.54 -1.27 -3.53
N GLN A 409 -31.52 -1.64 -2.24
CA GLN A 409 -32.53 -1.16 -1.28
C GLN A 409 -32.43 0.35 -1.06
N ALA A 410 -31.21 0.89 -0.98
CA ALA A 410 -31.00 2.33 -0.81
C ALA A 410 -31.47 3.10 -2.05
N LYS A 411 -31.20 2.58 -3.24
CA LYS A 411 -31.63 3.14 -4.53
C LYS A 411 -33.16 3.14 -4.68
N ASP A 412 -33.81 1.99 -4.44
CA ASP A 412 -35.28 1.85 -4.48
C ASP A 412 -36.00 2.87 -3.57
N LEU A 413 -35.41 3.19 -2.42
CA LEU A 413 -35.99 4.15 -1.47
C LEU A 413 -35.98 5.59 -2.01
N VAL A 414 -35.02 5.94 -2.86
CA VAL A 414 -34.93 7.28 -3.48
C VAL A 414 -35.94 7.39 -4.61
N GLU A 415 -35.99 6.39 -5.50
CA GLU A 415 -36.91 6.36 -6.64
C GLU A 415 -38.38 6.44 -6.20
N ARG A 416 -38.77 5.75 -5.12
CA ARG A 416 -40.14 5.82 -4.56
C ARG A 416 -40.50 7.19 -3.96
N VAL A 417 -39.53 7.91 -3.42
CA VAL A 417 -39.75 9.26 -2.90
C VAL A 417 -39.95 10.24 -4.05
N GLU A 418 -39.28 10.03 -5.19
CA GLU A 418 -39.47 10.84 -6.40
C GLU A 418 -40.81 10.55 -7.10
N GLU A 419 -41.26 9.30 -7.17
CA GLU A 419 -42.56 8.95 -7.74
C GLU A 419 -43.76 9.50 -6.93
N SER A 420 -43.53 9.88 -5.67
CA SER A 420 -44.57 10.39 -4.76
C SER A 420 -44.51 11.91 -4.51
N ALA A 421 -43.52 12.61 -5.07
CA ALA A 421 -43.34 14.06 -5.03
C ALA A 421 -43.85 14.73 -6.32
#